data_AF-A0A535XSU5-F1
#
_entry.id   AF-A0A535XSU5-F1
#
_cell.length_a   1.000
_cell.length_b   1.000
_cell.length_c   1.000
_cell.angle_alpha   90.00
_cell.angle_beta   90.00
_cell.angle_gamma   90.00
#
_symmetry.space_group_name_H-M   'P 1'
#
loop_
_entity.id
_entity.type
_entity.pdbx_description
1 polymer ?
#
loop_
_entity_poly.entity_id
_entity_poly.type
_entity_poly.pdbx_seq_one_letter_code
_entity_poly.pdbx_strand_id
1 'polypeptide(L)'
;MILMGGGSGLFTSPNVNALMSTVPPQQRGTASGINTMVGNTGQMLSIAIAFPLVLSRIPEDVMFKVFLYGGGMGDLPDALRAFEQGLHQAFLVSFGITVVAVLASALRPSHSPREMAAR
;
A
#
# COMPACT_ATOMS: atom_id res chain seq x y z
N MET A 1 -15.12 4.91 -2.27
CA MET A 1 -14.72 3.55 -2.71
C MET A 1 -14.57 3.41 -4.22
N ILE A 2 -15.35 4.13 -5.05
CA ILE A 2 -15.25 4.03 -6.52
C ILE A 2 -13.85 4.44 -7.05
N LEU A 3 -13.29 5.57 -6.60
CA LEU A 3 -11.97 6.03 -7.05
C LEU A 3 -10.84 5.07 -6.66
N MET A 4 -10.84 4.62 -5.40
CA MET A 4 -9.87 3.65 -4.87
C MET A 4 -9.97 2.29 -5.60
N GLY A 5 -11.18 1.76 -5.76
CA GLY A 5 -11.40 0.47 -6.44
C GLY A 5 -11.10 0.54 -7.93
N GLY A 6 -11.52 1.61 -8.61
CA GLY A 6 -11.23 1.85 -10.01
C GLY A 6 -9.73 1.99 -10.28
N GLY A 7 -9.03 2.80 -9.47
CA GLY A 7 -7.57 2.93 -9.57
C GLY A 7 -6.87 1.59 -9.36
N SER A 8 -7.19 0.88 -8.29
CA SER A 8 -6.59 -0.43 -8.00
C SER A 8 -6.79 -1.43 -9.15
N GLY A 9 -7.99 -1.48 -9.75
CA GLY A 9 -8.27 -2.35 -10.90
C GLY A 9 -7.46 -1.98 -12.14
N LEU A 10 -7.33 -0.69 -12.45
CA LEU A 10 -6.59 -0.18 -13.60
C LEU A 10 -5.07 -0.45 -13.50
N PHE A 11 -4.51 -0.46 -12.29
CA PHE A 11 -3.09 -0.76 -12.09
C PHE A 11 -2.82 -2.27 -11.93
N THR A 12 -3.65 -2.99 -11.19
CA THR A 12 -3.39 -4.39 -10.83
C THR A 12 -3.56 -5.33 -12.01
N SER A 13 -4.62 -5.16 -12.84
CA SER A 13 -4.91 -6.08 -13.95
C SER A 13 -3.80 -6.08 -15.02
N PRO A 14 -3.35 -4.93 -15.57
CA PRO A 14 -2.25 -4.92 -16.53
C PRO A 14 -0.92 -5.36 -15.93
N ASN A 15 -0.64 -5.03 -14.66
CA ASN A 15 0.63 -5.38 -14.02
C ASN A 15 0.78 -6.90 -13.83
N VAL A 16 -0.27 -7.55 -13.32
CA VAL A 16 -0.29 -9.00 -13.18
C VAL A 16 -0.22 -9.69 -14.54
N ASN A 17 -0.94 -9.19 -15.54
CA ASN A 17 -0.90 -9.76 -16.89
C ASN A 17 0.49 -9.62 -17.54
N ALA A 18 1.14 -8.46 -17.40
CA ALA A 18 2.49 -8.23 -17.91
C ALA A 18 3.53 -9.13 -17.21
N LEU A 19 3.38 -9.40 -15.92
CA LEU A 19 4.23 -10.36 -15.21
C LEU A 19 3.99 -11.78 -15.74
N MET A 20 2.74 -12.22 -15.80
CA MET A 20 2.38 -13.60 -16.16
C MET A 20 2.63 -13.94 -17.63
N SER A 21 2.59 -12.95 -18.53
CA SER A 21 2.88 -13.15 -19.95
C SER A 21 4.37 -13.38 -20.23
N THR A 22 5.26 -12.94 -19.32
CA THR A 22 6.72 -13.13 -19.46
C THR A 22 7.21 -14.46 -18.89
N VAL A 23 6.36 -15.22 -18.20
CA VAL A 23 6.75 -16.47 -17.51
C VAL A 23 6.24 -17.70 -18.28
N PRO A 24 7.10 -18.72 -18.50
CA PRO A 24 6.68 -19.99 -19.12
C PRO A 24 5.52 -20.67 -18.37
N PRO A 25 4.59 -21.35 -19.05
CA PRO A 25 3.41 -21.94 -18.41
C PRO A 25 3.72 -22.83 -17.21
N GLN A 26 4.80 -23.62 -17.29
CA GLN A 26 5.24 -24.55 -16.25
C GLN A 26 5.72 -23.85 -14.97
N GLN A 27 6.09 -22.57 -15.04
CA GLN A 27 6.61 -21.79 -13.90
C GLN A 27 5.61 -20.76 -13.36
N ARG A 28 4.41 -20.65 -13.93
CA ARG A 28 3.40 -19.67 -13.50
C ARG A 28 2.96 -19.86 -12.04
N GLY A 29 2.96 -21.10 -11.54
CA GLY A 29 2.68 -21.38 -10.13
C GLY A 29 3.69 -20.70 -9.20
N THR A 30 4.99 -20.85 -9.48
CA THR A 30 6.06 -20.20 -8.74
C THR A 30 6.02 -18.68 -8.88
N ALA A 31 5.80 -18.16 -10.09
CA ALA A 31 5.69 -16.72 -10.32
C ALA A 31 4.51 -16.08 -9.57
N SER A 32 3.36 -16.77 -9.52
CA SER A 32 2.19 -16.34 -8.73
C SER A 32 2.48 -16.34 -7.24
N GLY A 33 3.18 -17.37 -6.75
CA GLY A 33 3.63 -17.44 -5.36
C GLY A 33 4.55 -16.28 -4.99
N ILE A 34 5.56 -15.98 -5.83
CA ILE A 34 6.46 -14.84 -5.62
C ILE A 34 5.68 -13.52 -5.63
N ASN A 35 4.79 -13.32 -6.61
CA ASN A 35 3.97 -12.11 -6.68
C ASN A 35 3.10 -11.92 -5.43
N THR A 36 2.49 -13.00 -4.94
CA THR A 36 1.69 -12.98 -3.72
C THR A 36 2.53 -12.69 -2.48
N MET A 37 3.71 -13.30 -2.37
CA MET A 37 4.66 -13.03 -1.29
C MET A 37 5.05 -11.55 -1.28
N VAL A 38 5.46 -11.00 -2.43
CA VAL A 38 5.83 -9.58 -2.56
C VAL A 38 4.67 -8.66 -2.18
N GLY A 39 3.45 -8.97 -2.64
CA GLY A 39 2.24 -8.22 -2.28
C GLY A 39 1.97 -8.21 -0.78
N ASN A 40 2.00 -9.39 -0.14
CA ASN A 40 1.76 -9.53 1.30
C ASN A 40 2.85 -8.83 2.13
N THR A 41 4.12 -8.95 1.74
CA THR A 41 5.23 -8.23 2.38
C THR A 41 5.06 -6.71 2.25
N GLY A 42 4.65 -6.23 1.08
CA GLY A 42 4.34 -4.82 0.87
C GLY A 42 3.21 -4.33 1.78
N GLN A 43 2.15 -5.13 1.94
CA GLN A 43 1.04 -4.80 2.84
C GLN A 43 1.49 -4.77 4.31
N MET A 44 2.30 -5.74 4.74
CA MET A 44 2.89 -5.76 6.09
C MET A 44 3.75 -4.52 6.34
N LEU A 45 4.61 -4.15 5.39
CA LEU A 45 5.45 -2.95 5.50
C LEU A 45 4.61 -1.67 5.57
N SER A 46 3.53 -1.59 4.78
CA SER A 46 2.59 -0.47 4.81
C SER A 46 1.97 -0.29 6.19
N ILE A 47 1.50 -1.38 6.83
CA ILE A 47 0.95 -1.33 8.18
C ILE A 47 2.02 -0.93 9.20
N ALA A 48 3.24 -1.47 9.08
CA ALA A 48 4.34 -1.16 9.98
C ALA A 48 4.75 0.33 9.95
N ILE A 49 4.59 1.01 8.81
CA ILE A 49 4.84 2.45 8.68
C ILE A 49 3.62 3.27 9.08
N ALA A 50 2.42 2.88 8.64
CA ALA A 50 1.21 3.65 8.87
C ALA A 50 0.78 3.66 10.34
N PHE A 51 0.91 2.52 11.04
CA PHE A 51 0.42 2.38 12.41
C PHE A 51 1.12 3.34 13.40
N PRO A 52 2.47 3.44 13.43
CA PRO A 52 3.16 4.44 14.26
C PRO A 52 2.78 5.88 13.90
N LEU A 53 2.59 6.20 12.62
CA LEU A 53 2.20 7.54 12.19
C LEU A 53 0.83 7.95 12.75
N VAL A 54 -0.13 7.02 12.73
CA VAL A 54 -1.46 7.23 13.31
C VAL A 54 -1.39 7.45 14.81
N LEU A 55 -0.55 6.67 15.51
CA LEU A 55 -0.44 6.73 16.98
C LEU A 55 0.49 7.85 17.48
N SER A 56 1.30 8.45 16.60
CA SER A 56 2.38 9.39 16.96
C SER A 56 1.98 10.61 17.79
N ARG A 57 0.70 11.01 17.76
CA ARG A 57 0.19 12.19 18.47
C ARG A 57 -0.71 11.87 19.65
N ILE A 58 -0.96 10.58 19.91
CA ILE A 58 -1.85 10.15 20.98
C ILE A 58 -1.06 10.09 22.28
N PRO A 59 -1.53 10.74 23.36
CA PRO A 59 -0.90 10.62 24.68
C PRO A 59 -0.86 9.17 25.18
N GLU A 60 0.22 8.80 25.88
CA GLU A 60 0.42 7.44 26.37
C GLU A 60 -0.70 6.99 27.32
N ASP A 61 -1.19 7.88 28.18
CA ASP A 61 -2.28 7.61 29.11
C ASP A 61 -3.59 7.23 28.38
N VAL A 62 -3.87 7.91 27.26
CA VAL A 62 -5.01 7.58 26.41
C VAL A 62 -4.80 6.25 25.70
N MET A 63 -3.58 5.99 25.24
CA MET A 63 -3.25 4.71 24.61
C MET A 63 -3.47 3.55 25.59
N PHE A 64 -3.02 3.67 26.85
CA PHE A 64 -3.27 2.66 27.86
C PHE A 64 -4.77 2.47 28.13
N LYS A 65 -5.54 3.57 28.26
CA LYS A 65 -7.00 3.53 28.44
C LYS A 65 -7.70 2.78 27.29
N VAL A 66 -7.37 3.10 26.05
CA VAL A 66 -8.03 2.53 24.87
C VAL A 66 -7.64 1.06 24.66
N PHE A 67 -6.36 0.71 24.81
CA PHE A 67 -5.86 -0.64 24.48
C PHE A 67 -5.95 -1.65 25.64
N LEU A 68 -5.81 -1.23 26.90
CA LEU A 68 -5.85 -2.15 28.05
C LEU A 68 -7.18 -2.15 28.78
N TYR A 69 -7.80 -0.98 28.97
CA TYR A 69 -9.02 -0.86 29.79
C TYR A 69 -10.31 -0.90 28.97
N GLY A 70 -10.22 -0.65 27.65
CA GLY A 70 -11.37 -0.56 26.78
C GLY A 70 -12.19 0.71 27.00
N GLY A 71 -13.11 1.01 26.07
CA GLY A 71 -13.99 2.19 26.13
C GLY A 71 -13.79 3.22 25.01
N GLY A 72 -12.83 3.02 24.12
CA GLY A 72 -12.63 3.87 22.94
C GLY A 72 -12.24 5.33 23.26
N MET A 73 -12.26 6.19 22.23
CA MET A 73 -11.87 7.61 22.32
C MET A 73 -13.07 8.58 22.34
N GLY A 74 -14.30 8.07 22.46
CA GLY A 74 -15.53 8.87 22.27
C GLY A 74 -15.65 10.06 23.23
N ASP A 75 -15.21 9.89 24.48
CA ASP A 75 -15.28 10.92 25.52
C ASP A 75 -14.01 11.79 25.61
N LEU A 76 -13.06 11.63 24.68
CA LEU A 76 -11.76 12.29 24.67
C LEU A 76 -11.59 13.14 23.40
N PRO A 77 -12.18 14.35 23.35
CA PRO A 77 -12.20 15.17 22.14
C PRO A 77 -10.79 15.53 21.63
N ASP A 78 -9.83 15.73 22.53
CA ASP A 78 -8.45 16.05 22.15
C ASP A 78 -7.70 14.83 21.60
N ALA A 79 -7.97 13.63 22.14
CA ALA A 79 -7.37 12.40 21.62
C ALA A 79 -7.94 11.99 20.27
N LEU A 80 -9.24 12.22 20.04
CA LEU A 80 -9.87 12.00 18.74
C LEU A 80 -9.26 12.91 17.67
N ARG A 81 -9.04 14.19 17.99
CA ARG A 81 -8.33 15.14 17.10
C ARG A 81 -6.90 14.72 16.84
N ALA A 82 -6.18 14.25 17.87
CA ALA A 82 -4.82 13.76 17.73
C ALA A 82 -4.75 12.52 16.81
N PHE A 83 -5.68 11.59 16.96
CA PHE A 83 -5.83 10.42 16.08
C PHE A 83 -6.16 10.82 14.65
N GLU A 84 -7.09 11.75 14.43
CA GLU A 84 -7.43 12.28 13.11
C GLU A 84 -6.21 12.92 12.43
N GLN A 85 -5.45 13.72 13.18
CA GLN A 85 -4.22 14.31 12.68
C GLN A 85 -3.17 13.25 12.32
N GLY A 86 -3.00 12.21 13.16
CA GLY A 86 -2.14 11.08 12.85
C GLY A 86 -2.57 10.34 11.58
N LEU A 87 -3.87 10.16 11.39
CA LEU A 87 -4.44 9.56 10.19
C LEU A 87 -4.17 10.40 8.93
N HIS A 88 -4.32 11.73 9.01
CA HIS A 88 -3.95 12.63 7.92
C HIS A 88 -2.46 12.56 7.58
N GLN A 89 -1.58 12.50 8.59
CA GLN A 89 -0.13 12.33 8.38
C GLN A 89 0.18 11.01 7.66
N ALA A 90 -0.45 9.91 8.09
CA ALA A 90 -0.28 8.61 7.44
C ALA A 90 -0.74 8.64 5.97
N PHE A 91 -1.85 9.32 5.66
CA PHE A 91 -2.32 9.49 4.28
C PHE A 91 -1.40 10.36 3.45
N LEU A 92 -0.87 11.46 3.99
CA LEU A 92 0.08 12.32 3.28
C LEU A 92 1.40 11.60 2.97
N VAL A 93 1.91 10.83 3.93
CA VAL A 93 3.11 9.99 3.71
C VAL A 93 2.83 8.93 2.64
N SER A 94 1.69 8.24 2.72
CA SER A 94 1.29 7.24 1.72
C SER A 94 1.11 7.84 0.33
N PHE A 95 0.57 9.06 0.25
CA PHE A 95 0.47 9.83 -0.98
C PHE A 95 1.86 10.14 -1.55
N GLY A 96 2.79 10.61 -0.72
CA GLY A 96 4.19 10.84 -1.13
C GLY A 96 4.87 9.59 -1.67
N ILE A 97 4.74 8.45 -0.97
CA ILE A 97 5.26 7.15 -1.43
C ILE A 97 4.65 6.76 -2.77
N THR A 98 3.34 6.96 -2.93
CA THR A 98 2.64 6.66 -4.19
C THR A 98 3.10 7.55 -5.33
N VAL A 99 3.32 8.85 -5.09
CA VAL A 99 3.86 9.77 -6.10
C VAL A 99 5.25 9.33 -6.55
N VAL A 100 6.13 8.94 -5.63
CA VAL A 100 7.46 8.41 -5.97
C VAL A 100 7.34 7.13 -6.79
N ALA A 101 6.44 6.21 -6.41
CA ALA A 101 6.20 4.98 -7.16
C ALA A 101 5.66 5.25 -8.58
N VAL A 102 4.74 6.21 -8.72
CA VAL A 102 4.21 6.64 -10.02
C VAL A 102 5.31 7.24 -10.89
N LEU A 103 6.17 8.10 -10.33
CA LEU A 103 7.31 8.67 -11.06
C LEU A 103 8.29 7.58 -11.50
N ALA A 104 8.64 6.66 -10.61
CA ALA A 104 9.50 5.53 -10.95
C ALA A 104 8.87 4.63 -12.04
N SER A 105 7.55 4.43 -11.98
CA SER A 105 6.80 3.68 -12.98
C SER A 105 6.76 4.39 -14.33
N ALA A 106 6.58 5.72 -14.34
CA ALA A 106 6.56 6.55 -15.55
C ALA A 106 7.93 6.66 -16.23
N LEU A 107 9.02 6.65 -15.44
CA LEU A 107 10.39 6.66 -15.96
C LEU A 107 10.85 5.30 -16.50
N ARG A 108 10.05 4.23 -16.34
CA ARG A 108 10.39 2.90 -16.85
C ARG A 108 10.41 2.91 -18.38
N PRO A 109 11.54 2.59 -19.04
CA PRO A 109 11.62 2.54 -20.51
C PRO A 109 10.69 1.46 -21.05
N SER A 110 9.77 1.85 -21.93
CA SER A 110 8.89 0.91 -22.64
C SER A 110 9.74 0.09 -23.63
N HIS A 111 10.12 -1.12 -23.27
CA HIS A 111 10.62 -2.07 -24.26
C HIS A 111 9.43 -2.52 -25.12
N SER A 112 9.36 -1.94 -26.32
CA SER A 112 8.44 -2.33 -27.38
C SER A 112 8.62 -3.83 -27.70
N PRO A 113 7.56 -4.66 -27.62
CA PRO A 113 7.61 -6.06 -28.05
C PRO A 113 7.89 -6.26 -29.56
N ARG A 114 8.11 -5.20 -30.35
CA ARG A 114 8.36 -5.31 -31.79
C ARG A 114 9.77 -5.78 -32.18
N GLU A 115 10.74 -5.83 -31.25
CA GLU A 115 12.09 -6.32 -31.58
C GLU A 115 12.26 -7.84 -31.46
N MET A 116 11.33 -8.56 -30.82
CA MET A 116 11.41 -10.03 -30.70
C MET A 116 10.83 -10.78 -31.90
N ALA A 117 10.17 -10.11 -32.85
CA ALA A 117 9.70 -10.73 -34.09
C ALA A 117 10.74 -10.67 -35.22
N ALA A 118 11.94 -10.14 -34.95
CA ALA A 118 13.02 -9.96 -35.93
C ALA A 118 14.32 -10.68 -35.54
N ARG A 119 14.28 -11.62 -34.60
CA ARG A 119 15.38 -12.54 -34.25
C ARG A 119 14.84 -13.95 -34.12
#